data_AF-A0AAV6L701-F1
#
_entry.id   AF-A0AAV6L701-F1
#
_cell.length_a   1.000
_cell.length_b   1.000
_cell.length_c   1.000
_cell.angle_alpha   90.00
_cell.angle_beta   90.00
_cell.angle_gamma   90.00
#
_symmetry.space_group_name_H-M   'P 1'
#
loop_
_entity.id
_entity.type
_entity.pdbx_description
1 polymer ?
#
loop_
_entity_poly.entity_id
_entity_poly.type
_entity_poly.pdbx_seq_one_letter_code
_entity_poly.pdbx_strand_id
1 'polypeptide(L)'
;MDSNIYIYGAGNKEQSFYVDGIPIRQFNNLESRGVPYPKDQQMQIQCSLWEASDWATRGGHIKIDWSLAPFTASYRNFNVRASTWSRSSSCSNQPSSHKSWLTETLGR
;
A
#
# COMPACT_ATOMS: atom_id res chain seq x y z
N MET A 1 5.73 18.02 -8.38
CA MET A 1 5.14 17.04 -9.31
C MET A 1 4.22 16.19 -8.49
N ASP A 2 2.97 16.04 -8.92
CA ASP A 2 2.01 15.19 -8.22
C ASP A 2 2.05 13.81 -8.89
N SER A 3 2.60 12.81 -8.21
CA SER A 3 2.60 11.43 -8.69
C SER A 3 1.52 10.63 -7.99
N ASN A 4 0.84 9.78 -8.75
CA ASN A 4 -0.16 8.85 -8.24
C ASN A 4 0.50 7.49 -7.98
N ILE A 5 0.35 6.98 -6.77
CA ILE A 5 0.86 5.68 -6.38
C ILE A 5 -0.35 4.74 -6.25
N TYR A 6 -0.27 3.57 -6.90
CA TYR A 6 -1.32 2.56 -6.82
C TYR A 6 -0.76 1.21 -6.37
N ILE A 7 -1.53 0.54 -5.52
CA ILE A 7 -1.29 -0.82 -5.07
C ILE A 7 -2.51 -1.63 -5.50
N TYR A 8 -2.32 -2.64 -6.36
CA TYR A 8 -3.41 -3.46 -6.89
C TYR A 8 -3.18 -4.93 -6.57
N GLY A 9 -4.15 -5.56 -5.91
CA GLY A 9 -4.16 -7.00 -5.65
C GLY A 9 -5.24 -7.70 -6.47
N ALA A 10 -4.89 -8.77 -7.16
CA ALA A 10 -5.82 -9.62 -7.90
C ALA A 10 -6.17 -10.89 -7.11
N GLY A 11 -6.77 -10.73 -5.93
CA GLY A 11 -7.06 -11.84 -5.01
C GLY A 11 -5.80 -12.67 -4.70
N ASN A 12 -5.91 -14.00 -4.76
CA ASN A 12 -4.80 -14.92 -4.46
C ASN A 12 -3.84 -15.15 -5.65
N LYS A 13 -3.78 -14.23 -6.63
CA LYS A 13 -2.97 -14.40 -7.84
C LYS A 13 -1.72 -13.54 -7.88
N GLU A 14 -1.83 -12.24 -7.57
CA GLU A 14 -0.70 -11.31 -7.71
C GLU A 14 -0.92 -9.99 -6.95
N GLN A 15 0.20 -9.33 -6.67
CA GLN A 15 0.28 -7.99 -6.13
C GLN A 15 1.15 -7.12 -7.04
N SER A 16 0.60 -5.99 -7.49
CA SER A 16 1.25 -5.08 -8.44
C SER A 16 1.34 -3.65 -7.89
N PHE A 17 2.40 -2.94 -8.25
CA PHE A 17 2.72 -1.58 -7.81
C PHE A 17 2.90 -0.67 -9.02
N TYR A 18 2.25 0.49 -9.00
CA TYR A 18 2.25 1.43 -10.12
C TYR A 18 2.62 2.84 -9.67
N VAL A 19 3.25 3.57 -10.59
CA VAL A 19 3.46 5.01 -10.50
C VAL A 19 2.86 5.63 -11.75
N ASP A 20 1.93 6.56 -11.58
CA ASP A 20 1.26 7.28 -12.67
C ASP A 20 0.65 6.33 -13.73
N GLY A 21 0.10 5.20 -13.25
CA GLY A 21 -0.51 4.16 -14.08
C GLY A 21 0.47 3.19 -14.75
N ILE A 22 1.78 3.41 -14.59
CA ILE A 22 2.83 2.54 -15.15
C ILE A 22 3.24 1.49 -14.11
N PRO A 23 3.17 0.18 -14.43
CA PRO A 23 3.61 -0.86 -13.50
C PRO A 23 5.13 -0.79 -13.30
N ILE A 24 5.56 -0.72 -12.04
CA ILE A 24 6.98 -0.73 -11.67
C ILE A 24 7.41 -2.05 -11.01
N ARG A 25 6.45 -2.82 -10.48
CA ARG A 25 6.71 -4.14 -9.89
C ARG A 25 5.44 -5.00 -9.89
N GLN A 26 5.62 -6.29 -10.16
CA GLN A 26 4.59 -7.32 -10.04
C GLN A 26 5.14 -8.51 -9.25
N PHE A 27 4.37 -9.01 -8.31
CA PHE A 27 4.70 -10.16 -7.48
C PHE A 27 3.58 -11.20 -7.59
N ASN A 28 3.86 -12.26 -8.34
CA ASN A 28 2.91 -13.34 -8.57
C ASN A 28 2.88 -14.31 -7.39
N ASN A 29 1.71 -14.88 -7.11
CA ASN A 29 1.58 -15.99 -6.19
C ASN A 29 2.22 -17.23 -6.80
N LEU A 30 3.38 -17.61 -6.25
CA LEU A 30 4.15 -18.78 -6.62
C LEU A 30 4.26 -19.77 -5.44
N GLU A 31 3.23 -19.83 -4.58
CA GLU A 31 3.16 -20.81 -3.48
C GLU A 31 3.30 -22.26 -3.99
N SER A 32 2.78 -22.55 -5.19
CA SER A 32 2.97 -23.87 -5.83
C SER A 32 4.44 -24.21 -6.13
N ARG A 33 5.32 -23.22 -6.14
CA ARG A 33 6.78 -23.34 -6.29
C ARG A 33 7.52 -23.09 -4.97
N GLY A 34 6.81 -23.06 -3.84
CA GLY A 34 7.38 -22.89 -2.50
C GLY A 34 7.68 -21.45 -2.11
N VAL A 35 7.26 -20.44 -2.88
CA VAL A 35 7.46 -19.02 -2.54
C VAL A 35 6.30 -18.55 -1.65
N PRO A 36 6.55 -18.07 -0.42
CA PRO A 36 5.50 -17.56 0.44
C PRO A 36 4.74 -16.38 -0.18
N TYR A 37 3.42 -16.32 0.01
CA TYR A 37 2.56 -15.26 -0.48
C TYR A 37 1.53 -14.83 0.58
N PRO A 38 1.33 -13.52 0.83
CA PRO A 38 0.41 -13.03 1.85
C PRO A 38 -1.05 -13.08 1.36
N LYS A 39 -1.65 -14.27 1.32
CA LYS A 39 -3.06 -14.46 0.92
C LYS A 39 -4.07 -14.43 2.07
N ASP A 40 -3.66 -14.90 3.25
CA ASP A 40 -4.55 -15.12 4.40
C ASP A 40 -4.31 -14.10 5.53
N GLN A 41 -3.41 -13.15 5.31
CA GLN A 41 -3.04 -12.11 6.27
C GLN A 41 -3.75 -10.81 5.91
N GLN A 42 -4.54 -10.28 6.85
CA GLN A 42 -5.13 -8.96 6.69
C GLN A 42 -4.04 -7.90 6.66
N MET A 43 -4.23 -6.90 5.80
CA MET A 43 -3.30 -5.79 5.63
C MET A 43 -3.96 -4.48 6.02
N GLN A 44 -3.16 -3.57 6.58
CA GLN A 44 -3.54 -2.20 6.84
C GLN A 44 -2.67 -1.27 6.01
N ILE A 45 -3.26 -0.21 5.46
CA ILE A 45 -2.50 0.83 4.76
C ILE A 45 -1.97 1.82 5.81
N GLN A 46 -0.67 2.07 5.76
CA GLN A 46 0.04 2.95 6.69
C GLN A 46 0.91 3.93 5.88
N CYS A 47 0.93 5.19 6.30
CA CYS A 47 1.78 6.23 5.76
C CYS A 47 2.55 6.88 6.91
N SER A 48 3.86 7.01 6.79
CA SER A 48 4.70 7.64 7.80
C SER A 48 5.81 8.48 7.16
N LEU A 49 6.23 9.51 7.86
CA LEU A 49 7.47 10.24 7.59
C LEU A 49 8.36 10.07 8.82
N TRP A 50 9.55 9.53 8.63
CA TRP A 50 10.43 9.13 9.73
C TRP A 50 11.91 9.22 9.31
N GLU A 51 12.79 9.19 10.30
CA GLU A 51 14.24 9.33 10.11
C GLU A 51 14.91 7.95 10.04
N ALA A 52 15.73 7.74 9.00
CA ALA A 52 16.27 6.43 8.65
C ALA A 52 17.74 6.53 8.18
N SER A 53 18.52 7.44 8.76
CA SER A 53 19.85 7.80 8.26
C SER A 53 20.86 6.66 8.34
N ASP A 54 20.56 5.56 9.02
CA ASP A 54 21.43 4.39 9.06
C ASP A 54 21.41 3.58 7.77
N TRP A 55 20.42 3.79 6.89
CA TRP A 55 20.33 3.03 5.64
C TRP A 55 19.74 3.78 4.44
N ALA A 56 18.89 4.79 4.65
CA ALA A 56 18.06 5.34 3.57
C ALA A 56 18.85 6.01 2.43
N THR A 57 19.86 6.82 2.76
CA THR A 57 20.59 7.59 1.74
C THR A 57 22.02 7.08 1.58
N ARG A 58 22.33 6.56 0.39
CA ARG A 58 23.62 5.92 0.05
C ARG A 58 24.01 4.85 1.08
N GLY A 59 23.08 4.00 1.49
CA GLY A 59 23.34 2.95 2.49
C GLY A 59 23.73 3.49 3.88
N GLY A 60 23.32 4.72 4.21
CA GLY A 60 23.56 5.36 5.50
C GLY A 60 24.79 6.27 5.57
N HIS A 61 25.51 6.43 4.46
CA HIS A 61 26.67 7.33 4.37
C HIS A 61 26.32 8.82 4.39
N ILE A 62 25.10 9.19 3.98
CA ILE A 62 24.61 10.57 4.08
C ILE A 62 23.57 10.61 5.18
N LYS A 63 23.85 11.36 6.24
CA LYS A 63 22.94 11.58 7.36
C LYS A 63 22.01 12.75 7.08
N ILE A 64 20.85 12.74 7.74
CA ILE A 64 19.90 13.85 7.70
C ILE A 64 20.54 15.15 8.23
N ASP A 65 20.31 16.26 7.55
CA ASP A 65 20.67 17.60 8.02
C ASP A 65 19.45 18.27 8.66
N TRP A 66 19.40 18.27 9.98
CA TRP A 66 18.28 18.83 10.75
C TRP A 66 18.13 20.34 10.63
N SER A 67 19.14 21.07 10.12
CA SER A 67 19.01 22.51 9.86
C SER A 67 18.02 22.82 8.74
N LEU A 68 17.69 21.83 7.89
CA LEU A 68 16.72 21.94 6.81
C LEU A 68 15.28 21.59 7.23
N ALA A 69 15.06 21.29 8.51
CA ALA A 69 13.71 21.05 9.04
C ALA A 69 12.84 22.31 8.90
N PRO A 70 11.50 22.17 8.72
CA PRO A 70 10.73 20.93 8.78
C PRO A 70 10.72 20.12 7.47
N PHE A 71 10.81 18.79 7.59
CA PHE A 71 10.57 17.88 6.48
C PHE A 71 9.06 17.64 6.34
N THR A 72 8.51 17.95 5.17
CA THR A 72 7.06 17.88 4.93
C THR A 72 6.75 16.91 3.79
N ALA A 73 5.86 15.96 4.06
CA ALA A 73 5.24 15.12 3.05
C ALA A 73 3.73 15.45 2.98
N SER A 74 3.18 15.53 1.77
CA SER A 74 1.76 15.82 1.56
C SER A 74 1.10 14.69 0.79
N TYR A 75 -0.03 14.21 1.31
CA TYR A 75 -0.82 13.14 0.72
C TYR A 75 -2.24 13.65 0.49
N ARG A 76 -2.83 13.26 -0.64
CA ARG A 76 -4.22 13.61 -0.99
C ARG A 76 -4.85 12.50 -1.81
N ASN A 77 -6.17 12.59 -2.00
CA ASN A 77 -6.93 11.68 -2.87
C ASN A 77 -6.80 10.20 -2.46
N PHE A 78 -6.88 9.92 -1.16
CA PHE A 78 -6.85 8.56 -0.65
C PHE A 78 -8.07 7.77 -1.14
N ASN A 79 -7.84 6.70 -1.90
CA ASN A 79 -8.89 5.84 -2.44
C ASN A 79 -8.56 4.38 -2.17
N VAL A 80 -9.47 3.68 -1.48
CA VAL A 80 -9.31 2.26 -1.15
C VAL A 80 -10.52 1.50 -1.68
N ARG A 81 -10.25 0.46 -2.45
CA ARG A 81 -11.24 -0.51 -2.93
C ARG A 81 -10.83 -1.89 -2.44
N ALA A 82 -11.33 -2.27 -1.27
CA ALA A 82 -10.98 -3.54 -0.63
C ALA A 82 -12.24 -4.21 -0.05
N SER A 83 -12.22 -5.54 0.03
CA SER A 83 -13.21 -6.30 0.79
C SER A 83 -12.86 -6.23 2.28
N THR A 84 -13.80 -5.78 3.11
CA THR A 84 -13.62 -5.78 4.56
C THR A 84 -13.74 -7.21 5.09
N TRP A 85 -12.76 -7.65 5.89
CA TRP A 85 -12.87 -8.92 6.60
C TRP A 85 -13.75 -8.73 7.83
N SER A 86 -14.79 -9.54 7.98
CA SER A 86 -15.55 -9.67 9.23
C SER A 86 -15.28 -11.04 9.82
N ARG A 87 -15.27 -11.17 11.16
CA ARG A 87 -14.93 -12.41 11.87
C ARG A 87 -15.90 -13.58 11.58
N SER A 88 -16.91 -13.37 10.74
CA SER A 88 -17.99 -14.29 10.41
C SER A 88 -18.30 -14.41 8.91
N SER A 89 -17.54 -13.79 7.99
CA SER A 89 -17.76 -13.98 6.55
C SER A 89 -16.44 -14.05 5.78
N SER A 90 -16.17 -15.21 5.20
CA SER A 90 -15.22 -15.35 4.10
C SER A 90 -15.64 -14.45 2.94
N CYS A 91 -14.67 -13.79 2.31
CA CYS A 91 -14.88 -12.83 1.24
C CYS A 91 -15.67 -13.49 0.10
N SER A 92 -16.97 -13.20 -0.01
CA SER A 92 -17.74 -13.55 -1.19
C SER A 92 -17.45 -12.49 -2.24
N ASN A 93 -17.02 -12.92 -3.43
CA ASN A 93 -16.98 -12.10 -4.63
C ASN A 93 -18.42 -11.65 -4.94
N GLN A 94 -18.90 -10.59 -4.30
CA GLN A 94 -20.15 -9.97 -4.70
C GLN A 94 -19.85 -9.04 -5.88
N PRO A 95 -20.56 -9.19 -7.02
CA PRO A 95 -20.62 -8.12 -7.99
C PRO A 95 -21.44 -7.02 -7.30
N SER A 96 -20.78 -5.97 -6.81
CA SER A 96 -21.49 -4.92 -6.06
C SER A 96 -22.28 -4.04 -7.03
N SER A 97 -23.46 -4.51 -7.42
CA SER A 97 -24.57 -3.63 -7.75
C SER A 97 -24.89 -2.82 -6.48
N HIS A 98 -24.51 -1.55 -6.48
CA HIS A 98 -24.96 -0.49 -5.59
C HIS A 98 -24.69 -0.63 -4.08
N LYS A 99 -23.79 0.26 -3.62
CA LYS A 99 -23.63 0.85 -2.27
C LYS A 99 -22.90 0.02 -1.19
N SER A 100 -21.62 0.33 -1.01
CA SER A 100 -21.06 0.69 0.29
C SER A 100 -19.72 1.40 0.05
N TRP A 101 -19.79 2.71 -0.18
CA TRP A 101 -18.64 3.59 -0.17
C TRP A 101 -18.24 3.79 1.29
N LEU A 102 -17.26 3.02 1.77
CA LEU A 102 -16.60 3.33 3.04
C LEU A 102 -15.33 4.11 2.71
N THR A 103 -15.45 5.42 2.66
CA THR A 103 -14.31 6.33 2.73
C THR A 103 -13.93 6.49 4.19
N GLU A 104 -12.92 5.75 4.64
CA GLU A 104 -12.30 6.04 5.93
C GLU A 104 -11.31 7.18 5.71
N THR A 105 -11.71 8.40 6.08
CA THR A 105 -10.80 9.53 6.21
C THR A 105 -10.00 9.35 7.49
N LEU A 106 -8.67 9.27 7.36
CA LEU A 106 -7.73 9.42 8.48
C LEU A 106 -7.97 10.81 9.11
N GLY A 107 -8.76 10.83 10.18
CA GLY A 107 -8.98 11.99 11.03
C GLY A 107 -7.80 12.22 11.96
N ARG A 108 -7.58 13.50 12.28
CA ARG A 108 -6.57 14.04 13.21
C ARG A 108 -6.46 13.30 14.55
#